data_AF-A0A6N4TE46-F1
#
_entry.id   AF-A0A6N4TE46-F1
#
_cell.length_a   1.000
_cell.length_b   1.000
_cell.length_c   1.000
_cell.angle_alpha   90.00
_cell.angle_beta   90.00
_cell.angle_gamma   90.00
#
_symmetry.space_group_name_H-M   'P 1'
#
loop_
_entity.id
_entity.type
_entity.pdbx_description
1 polymer ?
#
loop_
_entity_poly.entity_id
_entity_poly.type
_entity_poly.pdbx_seq_one_letter_code
_entity_poly.pdbx_strand_id
1 'polypeptide(L)'
;MKQKKRYTPELREEAVKLVLAQGLTLEEAASRIAIPKGTLVGWVNAAKSGQTQKTAPGSRTVPELEAEVAKLRKELAQAKMERDIVKKAAAYFAQESLPNTRS
;
A
#
# COMPACT_ATOMS: atom_id res chain seq x y z
N MET A 1 35.00 9.12 -21.34
CA MET A 1 33.91 8.41 -20.64
C MET A 1 32.98 9.45 -20.01
N LYS A 2 31.67 9.40 -20.24
CA LYS A 2 30.73 10.40 -19.70
C LYS A 2 30.47 10.10 -18.22
N GLN A 3 30.92 10.98 -17.32
CA GLN A 3 30.78 10.82 -15.87
C GLN A 3 29.29 10.88 -15.49
N LYS A 4 28.74 9.81 -14.92
CA LYS A 4 27.35 9.79 -14.46
C LYS A 4 27.23 10.66 -13.20
N LYS A 5 26.54 11.80 -13.32
CA LYS A 5 26.11 12.58 -12.13
C LYS A 5 25.26 11.69 -11.24
N ARG A 6 25.67 11.53 -9.98
CA ARG A 6 24.89 10.84 -8.95
C ARG A 6 23.98 11.86 -8.28
N TYR A 7 22.68 11.59 -8.29
CA TYR A 7 21.68 12.38 -7.59
C TYR A 7 21.28 11.63 -6.32
N THR A 8 21.00 12.36 -5.25
CA THR A 8 20.51 11.78 -4.00
C THR A 8 19.08 11.28 -4.16
N PRO A 9 18.66 10.25 -3.40
CA PRO A 9 17.29 9.75 -3.46
C PRO A 9 16.27 10.82 -3.04
N GLU A 10 16.60 11.66 -2.06
CA GLU A 10 15.75 12.75 -1.58
C GLU A 10 15.48 13.78 -2.69
N LEU A 11 16.51 14.14 -3.46
CA LEU A 11 16.38 15.08 -4.58
C LEU A 11 15.49 14.50 -5.68
N ARG A 12 15.59 13.19 -5.94
CA ARG A 12 14.73 12.52 -6.91
C ARG A 12 13.27 12.52 -6.46
N GLU A 13 13.00 12.26 -5.19
CA GLU A 13 11.65 12.27 -4.63
C GLU A 13 11.03 13.67 -4.68
N GLU A 14 11.79 14.69 -4.27
CA GLU A 14 11.36 16.09 -4.35
C GLU A 14 11.03 16.48 -5.80
N ALA A 15 11.90 16.12 -6.74
CA ALA A 15 11.69 16.39 -8.17
C ALA A 15 10.40 15.78 -8.71
N VAL A 16 10.12 14.52 -8.34
CA VAL A 16 8.89 13.82 -8.75
C VAL A 16 7.66 14.45 -8.09
N LYS A 17 7.77 14.87 -6.82
CA LYS A 17 6.69 15.52 -6.07
C LYS A 17 6.28 16.87 -6.69
N LEU A 18 7.22 17.67 -7.18
CA LEU A 18 6.92 18.92 -7.89
C LEU A 18 6.01 18.68 -9.10
N VAL A 19 6.24 17.60 -9.86
CA VAL A 19 5.47 17.31 -11.07
C VAL A 19 4.15 16.60 -10.75
N LEU A 20 4.18 15.55 -9.93
CA LEU A 20 3.00 14.71 -9.69
C LEU A 20 2.04 15.27 -8.64
N ALA A 21 2.55 15.90 -7.58
CA ALA A 21 1.72 16.38 -6.48
C ALA A 21 1.39 17.87 -6.62
N GLN A 22 2.34 18.68 -7.11
CA GLN A 22 2.13 20.13 -7.26
C GLN A 22 1.70 20.54 -8.69
N GLY A 23 1.71 19.60 -9.64
CA GLY A 23 1.22 19.85 -11.00
C GLY A 23 2.12 20.74 -11.86
N LEU A 24 3.38 20.97 -11.47
CA LEU A 24 4.31 21.76 -12.28
C LEU A 24 4.63 21.04 -13.59
N THR A 25 4.88 21.83 -14.64
CA THR A 25 5.39 21.27 -15.88
C THR A 25 6.80 20.71 -15.67
N LEU A 26 7.20 19.75 -16.52
CA LEU A 26 8.54 19.17 -16.50
C LEU A 26 9.65 20.22 -16.69
N GLU A 27 9.36 21.33 -17.37
CA GLU A 27 10.33 22.41 -17.61
C GLU A 27 10.50 23.31 -16.39
N GLU A 28 9.40 23.71 -15.77
CA GLU A 28 9.42 24.51 -14.54
C GLU A 28 10.05 23.73 -13.39
N ALA A 29 9.65 22.46 -13.22
CA ALA A 29 10.20 21.61 -12.18
C ALA A 29 11.70 21.38 -12.37
N ALA A 30 12.15 21.09 -13.60
CA ALA A 30 13.58 20.90 -13.91
C ALA A 30 14.41 22.16 -13.66
N SER A 31 13.87 23.34 -14.01
CA SER A 31 14.52 24.63 -13.80
C SER A 31 14.63 24.96 -12.31
N ARG A 32 13.58 24.69 -11.53
CA ARG A 32 13.51 24.98 -10.09
C ARG A 32 14.55 24.24 -9.26
N ILE A 33 14.84 22.99 -9.62
CA ILE A 33 15.83 22.14 -8.90
C ILE A 33 17.14 21.98 -9.68
N ALA A 34 17.32 22.76 -10.75
CA ALA A 34 18.51 22.80 -11.59
C ALA A 34 19.00 21.42 -12.09
N ILE A 35 18.08 20.57 -12.58
CA ILE A 35 18.42 19.28 -13.20
C ILE A 35 18.04 19.24 -14.68
N PRO A 36 18.70 18.40 -15.50
CA PRO A 36 18.31 18.23 -16.90
C PRO A 36 16.89 17.65 -17.02
N LYS A 37 16.05 18.26 -17.87
CA LYS A 37 14.67 17.80 -18.16
C LYS A 37 14.60 16.31 -18.50
N GLY A 38 15.52 15.80 -19.32
CA GLY A 38 15.56 14.38 -19.67
C GLY A 38 15.76 13.44 -18.47
N THR A 39 16.51 13.88 -17.46
CA THR A 39 16.66 13.15 -16.20
C THR A 39 15.35 13.13 -15.41
N LEU A 40 14.67 14.28 -15.33
CA LEU A 40 13.38 14.39 -14.65
C LEU A 40 12.30 13.54 -15.32
N VAL A 41 12.22 13.54 -16.65
CA VAL A 41 11.29 12.70 -17.42
C VAL A 41 11.45 11.23 -17.07
N GLY A 42 12.70 10.74 -17.02
CA GLY A 42 12.98 9.36 -16.62
C GLY A 42 12.52 9.04 -15.20
N TRP A 43 12.65 9.98 -14.26
CA TRP A 43 12.22 9.80 -12.88
C TRP A 43 10.70 9.82 -12.73
N VAL A 44 10.02 10.74 -13.40
CA VAL A 44 8.55 10.82 -13.39
C VAL A 44 7.93 9.59 -14.05
N ASN A 45 8.51 9.11 -15.17
CA ASN A 45 8.04 7.90 -15.82
C ASN A 45 8.23 6.66 -14.94
N ALA A 46 9.39 6.53 -14.29
CA ALA A 46 9.62 5.47 -13.31
C ALA A 46 8.66 5.57 -12.11
N ALA A 47 8.27 6.79 -11.71
CA ALA A 47 7.33 7.00 -10.60
C ALA A 47 5.93 6.54 -10.98
N LYS A 48 5.47 6.92 -12.18
CA LYS A 48 4.18 6.52 -12.75
C LYS A 48 4.08 5.02 -13.01
N SER A 49 5.18 4.38 -13.39
CA SER A 49 5.22 2.93 -13.63
C SER A 49 5.42 2.10 -12.36
N GLY A 50 5.46 2.72 -11.17
CA GLY A 50 5.73 2.03 -9.91
C GLY A 50 7.18 1.54 -9.74
N GLN A 51 8.07 1.84 -10.68
CA GLN A 51 9.49 1.44 -10.66
C GLN A 51 10.39 2.31 -9.77
N THR A 52 9.93 3.48 -9.30
CA THR A 52 10.74 4.29 -8.35
C THR A 52 10.83 3.69 -6.98
N GLN A 53 9.85 2.87 -6.59
CA GLN A 53 10.04 1.95 -5.51
C GLN A 53 10.84 0.78 -6.06
N LYS A 54 12.16 0.99 -6.20
CA LYS A 54 13.09 -0.08 -5.82
C LYS A 54 12.82 -0.33 -4.35
N THR A 55 11.78 -1.11 -4.10
CA THR A 55 11.58 -1.84 -2.88
C THR A 55 12.96 -2.34 -2.46
N ALA A 56 13.40 -1.97 -1.25
CA ALA A 56 14.57 -2.59 -0.66
C ALA A 56 14.45 -4.12 -0.86
N PRO A 57 15.54 -4.88 -1.05
CA PRO A 57 15.44 -6.32 -1.21
C PRO A 57 14.60 -6.90 -0.05
N GLY A 58 13.40 -7.42 -0.36
CA GLY A 58 12.42 -7.88 0.64
C GLY A 58 11.18 -6.99 0.86
N SER A 59 11.07 -5.82 0.25
CA SER A 59 9.86 -4.99 0.33
C SER A 59 8.85 -5.44 -0.72
N ARG A 60 7.66 -5.83 -0.25
CA ARG A 60 6.51 -6.23 -1.09
C ARG A 60 6.00 -5.05 -1.90
N THR A 61 5.53 -5.32 -3.12
CA THR A 61 4.94 -4.28 -3.98
C THR A 61 3.55 -3.89 -3.46
N VAL A 62 3.06 -2.69 -3.79
CA VAL A 62 1.69 -2.25 -3.46
C VAL A 62 0.62 -3.27 -3.86
N PRO A 63 0.60 -3.83 -5.10
CA PRO A 63 -0.41 -4.82 -5.47
C PRO A 63 -0.30 -6.14 -4.68
N GLU A 64 0.90 -6.57 -4.30
CA GLU A 64 1.08 -7.74 -3.43
C GLU A 64 0.47 -7.50 -2.04
N LEU A 65 0.70 -6.31 -1.47
CA LEU A 65 0.12 -5.92 -0.19
C LEU A 65 -1.41 -5.83 -0.27
N GLU A 66 -1.96 -5.27 -1.34
CA GLU A 66 -3.41 -5.19 -1.56
C GLU A 66 -4.05 -6.59 -1.65
N ALA A 67 -3.42 -7.51 -2.39
CA ALA A 67 -3.88 -8.88 -2.52
C ALA A 67 -3.86 -9.63 -1.18
N GLU A 68 -2.81 -9.43 -0.38
CA GLU A 68 -2.70 -10.01 0.95
C GLU A 68 -3.72 -9.43 1.94
N VAL A 69 -3.94 -8.11 1.90
CA VAL A 69 -4.99 -7.47 2.70
C VAL A 69 -6.36 -8.03 2.35
N ALA A 70 -6.67 -8.23 1.06
CA ALA A 70 -7.91 -8.84 0.64
C ALA A 70 -8.06 -10.28 1.16
N LYS A 71 -7.01 -11.09 1.06
CA LYS A 71 -6.97 -12.46 1.59
C LYS A 71 -7.19 -12.49 3.10
N LEU A 72 -6.44 -11.69 3.86
CA LEU A 72 -6.54 -11.62 5.32
C LEU A 72 -7.93 -11.15 5.77
N ARG A 73 -8.54 -10.19 5.07
CA ARG A 73 -9.92 -9.76 5.37
C ARG A 73 -10.93 -10.89 5.16
N LYS A 74 -10.76 -11.70 4.12
CA LYS A 74 -11.62 -12.87 3.85
C LYS A 74 -11.48 -13.93 4.95
N GLU A 75 -10.26 -14.29 5.31
CA GLU A 75 -9.98 -15.26 6.38
C GLU A 75 -10.52 -14.78 7.74
N LEU A 76 -10.34 -13.50 8.05
CA LEU A 76 -10.84 -12.89 9.28
C LEU A 76 -12.39 -12.86 9.32
N ALA A 77 -13.04 -12.60 8.18
CA ALA A 77 -14.50 -12.68 8.09
C ALA A 77 -15.02 -14.10 8.33
N GLN A 78 -14.36 -15.10 7.73
CA GLN A 78 -14.70 -16.51 7.94
C GLN A 78 -14.52 -16.93 9.41
N ALA A 79 -13.36 -16.63 10.01
CA ALA A 79 -13.08 -16.97 11.40
C ALA A 79 -14.07 -16.31 12.38
N LYS A 80 -14.49 -15.07 12.11
CA LYS A 80 -15.52 -14.39 12.91
C LYS A 80 -16.88 -15.11 12.80
N MET A 81 -17.27 -15.50 11.60
CA MET A 81 -18.52 -16.24 11.37
C MET A 81 -18.53 -17.57 12.11
N GLU A 82 -17.47 -18.38 11.97
CA GLU A 82 -17.33 -19.67 12.64
C GLU A 82 -17.42 -19.52 14.17
N ARG A 83 -16.68 -18.56 14.73
CA ARG A 83 -16.75 -18.24 16.16
C ARG A 83 -18.17 -17.87 16.60
N ASP A 84 -18.87 -17.06 15.81
CA ASP A 84 -20.21 -16.60 16.17
C ASP A 84 -21.24 -17.73 16.11
N ILE A 85 -21.08 -18.69 15.19
CA ILE A 85 -21.89 -19.91 15.15
C ILE A 85 -21.67 -20.74 16.41
N VAL A 86 -20.42 -20.98 16.79
CA VAL A 86 -20.08 -21.75 18.00
C VAL A 86 -20.64 -21.07 19.26
N LYS A 87 -20.51 -19.74 19.36
CA LYS A 87 -21.09 -18.98 20.48
C LYS A 87 -22.62 -19.12 20.55
N LYS A 88 -23.32 -19.03 19.42
CA LYS A 88 -24.77 -19.21 19.36
C LYS A 88 -25.18 -20.62 19.77
N ALA A 89 -24.47 -21.64 19.31
CA ALA A 89 -24.72 -23.02 19.70
C ALA A 89 -24.50 -23.22 21.21
N ALA A 90 -23.40 -22.74 21.76
CA ALA A 90 -23.12 -22.82 23.20
C ALA A 90 -24.21 -22.11 24.04
N ALA A 91 -24.67 -20.94 23.61
CA ALA A 91 -25.76 -20.22 24.27
C ALA A 91 -27.08 -21.01 24.23
N TYR A 92 -27.41 -21.60 23.08
CA TYR A 92 -28.61 -22.44 22.93
C TYR A 92 -28.56 -23.66 23.88
N PHE A 93 -27.44 -24.39 23.91
CA PHE A 93 -27.29 -25.54 24.80
C PHE A 93 -27.31 -25.16 26.29
N ALA A 94 -26.76 -24.00 26.65
CA ALA A 94 -26.82 -23.50 28.02
C ALA A 94 -28.24 -23.07 28.46
N GLN A 95 -29.09 -22.65 27.53
CA GLN A 95 -30.50 -22.33 27.81
C GLN A 95 -31.34 -23.60 28.02
N GLU A 96 -31.13 -24.65 27.22
CA GLU A 96 -31.86 -25.92 27.33
C GLU A 96 -31.55 -26.69 28.63
N SER A 97 -30.35 -26.52 29.19
CA SER A 97 -29.95 -27.20 30.42
C SER A 97 -30.49 -26.56 31.71
N LEU A 98 -31.20 -25.43 31.61
CA LEU A 98 -31.87 -24.83 32.75
C LEU A 98 -33.17 -25.61 33.06
N PRO A 99 -33.41 -26.01 34.33
CA PRO A 99 -34.62 -26.72 34.70
C PRO A 99 -35.84 -25.86 34.38
N ASN A 100 -36.79 -26.44 33.65
CA ASN A 100 -38.03 -25.79 33.24
C ASN A 100 -38.86 -25.47 34.51
N THR A 101 -38.70 -24.27 35.08
CA THR A 101 -39.59 -23.77 36.14
C THR A 101 -40.89 -23.30 35.50
N ARG A 102 -41.64 -24.24 34.93
CA ARG A 102 -43.07 -24.08 34.64
C ARG A 102 -43.82 -24.88 35.68
N SER A 103 -44.22 -24.17 36.74
CA SER A 103 -45.28 -24.56 37.68
C SER A 103 -46.62 -24.08 37.15
#